data_AF-A0A8J5CSQ4-F1
#
_entry.id   AF-A0A8J5CSQ4-F1
#
_cell.length_a   1.000
_cell.length_b   1.000
_cell.length_c   1.000
_cell.angle_alpha   90.00
_cell.angle_beta   90.00
_cell.angle_gamma   90.00
#
_symmetry.space_group_name_H-M   'P 1'
#
loop_
_entity.id
_entity.type
_entity.pdbx_description
1 polymer ?
#
loop_
_entity_poly.entity_id
_entity_poly.type
_entity_poly.pdbx_seq_one_letter_code
_entity_poly.pdbx_strand_id
1 'polypeptide(L)'
;MLREVCRDVSTEPTLLPLNGEHMQYRTANTANEARVDVSARGFWTRGQRAFMDIRIFDPMAACHRRISLEAAHQKNEQDKIRSYGDRIRNVDHGSFAPLVFTTSGGMGPKAKCFYSRLADVMAEKKH
;
A
#
# COMPACT_ATOMS: atom_id res chain seq x y z
N MET A 1 -15.92 -5.46 -0.27
CA MET A 1 -14.91 -6.47 0.12
C MET A 1 -14.20 -6.11 1.41
N LEU A 2 -13.33 -5.10 1.48
CA LEU A 2 -12.55 -4.85 2.71
C LEU A 2 -13.40 -4.52 3.95
N ARG A 3 -14.46 -3.71 3.77
CA ARG A 3 -15.45 -3.39 4.83
C ARG A 3 -16.22 -4.61 5.33
N GLU A 4 -16.27 -5.68 4.55
CA GLU A 4 -16.94 -6.91 4.96
C GLU A 4 -16.08 -7.69 5.94
N VAL A 5 -14.75 -7.57 5.91
CA VAL A 5 -13.85 -8.40 6.74
C VAL A 5 -13.07 -7.61 7.79
N CYS A 6 -12.89 -6.31 7.60
CA CYS A 6 -12.12 -5.46 8.50
C CYS A 6 -12.98 -4.42 9.20
N ARG A 7 -12.47 -3.95 10.34
CA ARG A 7 -13.05 -2.81 11.09
C ARG A 7 -12.34 -1.53 10.70
N ASP A 8 -12.99 -0.39 10.95
CA ASP A 8 -12.44 0.96 10.80
C ASP A 8 -11.78 1.21 9.44
N VAL A 9 -12.44 0.74 8.37
CA VAL A 9 -11.99 0.95 6.99
C VAL A 9 -12.26 2.39 6.58
N SER A 10 -11.22 3.11 6.18
CA SER A 10 -11.31 4.51 5.74
C SER A 10 -10.67 4.69 4.37
N THR A 11 -11.27 5.57 3.56
CA THR A 11 -10.74 6.04 2.27
C THR A 11 -10.05 7.38 2.50
N GLU A 12 -8.86 7.54 1.94
CA GLU A 12 -8.03 8.74 2.10
C GLU A 12 -7.79 9.15 3.56
N PRO A 13 -7.43 8.24 4.48
CA PRO A 13 -7.04 8.64 5.84
C PRO A 13 -5.80 9.53 5.80
N THR A 14 -5.80 10.60 6.61
CA THR A 14 -4.61 11.40 6.89
C THR A 14 -3.62 10.60 7.72
N LEU A 15 -2.34 10.73 7.39
CA LEU A 15 -1.24 10.21 8.20
C LEU A 15 -0.97 11.16 9.37
N LEU A 16 -0.40 10.63 10.45
CA LEU A 16 -0.01 11.45 11.59
C LEU A 16 1.00 12.53 11.17
N PRO A 17 0.90 13.75 11.73
CA PRO A 17 1.86 14.82 11.47
C PRO A 17 3.24 14.42 11.98
N LEU A 18 4.28 14.95 11.33
CA LEU A 18 5.66 14.78 11.78
C LEU A 18 5.97 15.84 12.84
N ASN A 19 6.56 15.43 13.96
CA ASN A 19 6.99 16.25 15.09
C ASN A 19 8.51 16.17 15.30
N GLY A 20 9.27 16.16 14.21
CA GLY A 20 10.74 16.11 14.23
C GLY A 20 11.34 14.77 13.82
N GLU A 21 10.53 13.78 13.43
CA GLU A 21 11.02 12.52 12.90
C GLU A 21 11.72 12.72 11.55
N HIS A 22 12.89 12.10 11.41
CA HIS A 22 13.64 12.08 10.15
C HIS A 22 13.29 10.82 9.36
N MET A 23 12.94 10.99 8.09
CA MET A 23 12.64 9.86 7.21
C MET A 23 13.91 9.27 6.60
N GLN A 24 13.98 7.94 6.48
CA GLN A 24 15.10 7.22 5.91
C GLN A 24 15.38 7.62 4.45
N TYR A 25 14.33 7.82 3.65
CA TYR A 25 14.43 8.09 2.23
C TYR A 25 14.14 9.56 1.92
N ARG A 26 14.95 10.16 1.03
CA ARG A 26 14.70 11.52 0.51
C ARG A 26 13.37 11.64 -0.25
N THR A 27 12.85 10.53 -0.75
CA THR A 27 11.57 10.44 -1.47
C THR A 27 10.37 10.20 -0.56
N ALA A 28 10.59 10.13 0.77
CA ALA A 28 9.52 9.96 1.74
C ALA A 28 8.58 11.17 1.72
N ASN A 29 7.28 10.92 1.82
CA ASN A 29 6.27 11.97 1.87
C ASN A 29 6.21 12.57 3.28
N THR A 30 6.75 13.78 3.42
CA THR A 30 6.81 14.53 4.69
C THR A 30 5.74 15.61 4.82
N ALA A 31 4.76 15.66 3.91
CA ALA A 31 3.69 16.65 3.98
C ALA A 31 2.82 16.46 5.24
N ASN A 32 2.43 17.56 5.88
CA ASN A 32 1.62 17.54 7.12
C ASN A 32 0.25 16.89 6.90
N GLU A 33 -0.37 17.08 5.74
CA GLU A 33 -1.66 16.48 5.38
C GLU A 33 -1.50 15.32 4.39
N ALA A 34 -0.40 14.56 4.49
CA ALA A 34 -0.22 13.39 3.65
C ALA A 34 -1.36 12.39 3.88
N ARG A 35 -1.89 11.83 2.79
CA ARG A 35 -2.96 10.83 2.80
C ARG A 35 -2.49 9.62 2.01
N VAL A 36 -2.99 8.45 2.40
CA VAL A 36 -2.91 7.22 1.60
C VAL A 36 -4.29 6.85 1.09
N ASP A 37 -4.40 6.04 0.05
CA ASP A 37 -5.71 5.77 -0.56
C ASP A 37 -6.70 5.05 0.37
N VAL A 38 -6.24 4.04 1.13
CA VAL A 38 -7.13 3.24 1.99
C VAL A 38 -6.41 2.82 3.28
N SER A 39 -7.15 2.73 4.39
CA SER A 39 -6.69 1.98 5.56
C SER A 39 -7.75 1.05 6.11
N ALA A 40 -7.33 0.04 6.87
CA ALA A 40 -8.20 -0.88 7.57
C ALA A 40 -7.54 -1.45 8.82
N ARG A 41 -8.32 -1.64 9.89
CA ARG A 41 -7.81 -2.19 11.14
C ARG A 41 -8.02 -3.71 11.18
N GLY A 42 -6.97 -4.43 11.59
CA GLY A 42 -7.03 -5.88 11.80
C GLY A 42 -6.78 -6.72 10.55
N PHE A 43 -6.33 -6.14 9.43
CA PHE A 43 -6.16 -6.90 8.18
C PHE A 43 -4.99 -7.89 8.23
N TRP A 44 -3.81 -7.41 8.63
CA TRP A 44 -2.61 -8.24 8.78
C TRP A 44 -2.46 -8.80 10.19
N THR A 45 -2.54 -7.91 11.18
CA THR A 45 -2.39 -8.22 12.60
C THR A 45 -3.57 -7.64 13.36
N ARG A 46 -4.12 -8.40 14.32
CA ARG A 46 -5.23 -7.95 15.16
C ARG A 46 -4.88 -6.60 15.83
N GLY A 47 -5.77 -5.62 15.70
CA GLY A 47 -5.61 -4.29 16.31
C GLY A 47 -4.70 -3.31 15.54
N GLN A 48 -3.77 -3.80 14.72
CA GLN A 48 -2.92 -2.93 13.89
C GLN A 48 -3.67 -2.38 12.68
N ARG A 49 -3.39 -1.13 12.30
CA ARG A 49 -3.90 -0.53 11.06
C ARG A 49 -2.98 -0.90 9.89
N ALA A 50 -3.57 -1.41 8.82
CA ALA A 50 -2.96 -1.58 7.52
C ALA A 50 -3.31 -0.37 6.65
N PHE A 51 -2.31 0.16 5.96
CA PHE A 51 -2.42 1.27 5.04
C PHE A 51 -2.04 0.79 3.65
N MET A 52 -2.86 1.15 2.66
CA MET A 52 -2.69 0.77 1.27
C MET A 52 -2.67 2.01 0.41
N ASP A 53 -1.74 2.01 -0.53
CA ASP A 53 -1.59 3.07 -1.51
C ASP A 53 -1.49 2.42 -2.89
N ILE A 54 -2.33 2.88 -3.80
CA ILE A 54 -2.66 2.26 -5.07
C ILE A 54 -1.87 2.97 -6.17
N ARG A 55 -1.37 2.18 -7.12
CA ARG A 55 -0.79 2.71 -8.35
C ARG A 55 -1.23 1.89 -9.53
N ILE A 56 -1.69 2.55 -10.58
CA ILE A 56 -1.87 1.96 -11.89
C ILE A 56 -0.78 2.52 -12.80
N PHE A 57 -0.03 1.67 -13.50
CA PHE A 57 0.99 2.10 -14.46
C PHE A 57 0.79 1.45 -15.82
N ASP A 58 1.20 2.12 -16.89
CA ASP A 58 1.23 1.55 -18.22
C ASP A 58 2.53 0.73 -18.42
N PRO A 59 2.45 -0.61 -18.59
CA PRO A 59 3.63 -1.43 -18.80
C PRO A 59 4.30 -1.17 -20.16
N MET A 60 3.60 -0.54 -21.12
CA MET A 60 4.13 -0.22 -22.44
C MET A 60 4.74 1.19 -22.52
N ALA A 61 4.70 1.96 -21.43
CA ALA A 61 5.29 3.29 -21.37
C ALA A 61 6.79 3.27 -21.69
N ALA A 62 7.29 4.34 -22.31
CA ALA A 62 8.68 4.44 -22.74
C ALA A 62 9.70 4.20 -21.61
N CYS A 63 9.36 4.59 -20.37
CA CYS A 63 10.19 4.39 -19.18
C CYS A 63 10.32 2.91 -18.74
N HIS A 64 9.46 2.02 -19.24
CA HIS A 64 9.49 0.58 -18.96
C HIS A 64 10.07 -0.25 -20.11
N ARG A 65 10.32 0.35 -21.28
CA ARG A 65 10.74 -0.35 -22.52
C ARG A 65 11.99 -1.23 -22.37
N ARG A 66 12.89 -0.89 -21.44
CA ARG A 66 14.18 -1.57 -21.24
C ARG A 66 14.20 -2.51 -20.04
N ILE A 67 13.08 -2.72 -19.36
CA ILE A 67 12.99 -3.59 -18.18
C ILE A 67 11.87 -4.61 -18.36
N SER A 68 11.97 -5.75 -17.66
CA SER A 68 10.89 -6.73 -17.63
C SER A 68 9.67 -6.16 -16.91
N LEU A 69 8.49 -6.74 -17.19
CA LEU A 69 7.27 -6.40 -16.47
C LEU A 69 7.41 -6.60 -14.95
N GLU A 70 8.10 -7.66 -14.54
CA GLU A 70 8.40 -7.94 -13.14
C GLU A 70 9.25 -6.81 -12.52
N ALA A 71 10.32 -6.40 -13.19
CA ALA A 71 11.17 -5.29 -12.74
C ALA A 71 10.37 -3.97 -12.70
N ALA A 72 9.44 -3.75 -13.64
CA ALA A 72 8.56 -2.58 -13.62
C ALA A 72 7.62 -2.61 -12.40
N HIS A 73 7.03 -3.75 -12.06
CA HIS A 73 6.24 -3.90 -10.82
C HIS A 73 7.09 -3.65 -9.58
N GLN A 74 8.25 -4.30 -9.46
CA GLN A 74 9.15 -4.15 -8.31
C GLN A 74 9.57 -2.69 -8.13
N LYS A 75 9.94 -2.00 -9.22
CA LYS A 75 10.27 -0.57 -9.19
C LYS A 75 9.11 0.26 -8.65
N ASN A 76 7.91 0.08 -9.20
CA ASN A 76 6.73 0.83 -8.80
C ASN A 76 6.31 0.57 -7.34
N GLU A 77 6.40 -0.68 -6.88
CA GLU A 77 6.17 -1.04 -5.48
C GLU A 77 7.21 -0.40 -4.56
N GLN A 78 8.50 -0.47 -4.95
CA GLN A 78 9.60 0.10 -4.17
C GLN A 78 9.51 1.61 -4.06
N ASP A 79 9.09 2.31 -5.11
CA ASP A 79 8.88 3.76 -5.08
C ASP A 79 7.82 4.12 -4.02
N LYS A 80 6.68 3.41 -4.00
CA LYS A 80 5.64 3.62 -2.99
C LYS A 80 6.11 3.28 -1.58
N ILE A 81 6.88 2.19 -1.42
CA ILE A 81 7.48 1.80 -0.13
C ILE A 81 8.43 2.89 0.38
N ARG A 82 9.26 3.47 -0.49
CA ARG A 82 10.16 4.57 -0.10
C ARG A 82 9.40 5.85 0.23
N SER A 83 8.27 6.10 -0.43
CA SER A 83 7.44 7.28 -0.17
C SER A 83 6.68 7.20 1.16
N TYR A 84 6.13 6.04 1.52
CA TYR A 84 5.20 5.95 2.64
C TYR A 84 5.58 4.96 3.73
N GLY A 85 6.32 3.91 3.40
CA GLY A 85 6.53 2.77 4.28
C GLY A 85 7.24 3.13 5.58
N ASP A 86 8.25 4.01 5.51
CA ASP A 86 9.03 4.43 6.67
C ASP A 86 8.18 5.26 7.65
N ARG A 87 7.48 6.29 7.15
CA ARG A 87 6.56 7.12 7.93
C ARG A 87 5.47 6.27 8.58
N ILE A 88 4.80 5.42 7.80
CA ILE A 88 3.69 4.60 8.32
C ILE A 88 4.16 3.64 9.40
N ARG A 89 5.36 3.07 9.27
CA ARG A 89 5.90 2.14 10.25
C ARG A 89 6.32 2.85 11.54
N ASN A 90 7.04 3.97 11.42
CA ASN A 90 7.72 4.59 12.56
C ASN A 90 6.88 5.69 13.24
N VAL A 91 5.93 6.29 12.52
CA VAL A 91 5.06 7.37 13.02
C VAL A 91 3.64 6.86 13.22
N ASP A 92 3.00 6.31 12.19
CA ASP A 92 1.61 5.81 12.28
C ASP A 92 1.50 4.44 12.99
N HIS A 93 2.63 3.79 13.28
CA HIS A 93 2.72 2.44 13.86
C HIS A 93 1.88 1.38 13.11
N GLY A 94 1.73 1.59 11.81
CA GLY A 94 0.95 0.75 10.90
C GLY A 94 1.79 -0.22 10.09
N SER A 95 1.08 -1.04 9.31
CA SER A 95 1.66 -1.82 8.21
C SER A 95 1.34 -1.14 6.88
N PHE A 96 2.25 -1.23 5.92
CA PHE A 96 2.09 -0.62 4.59
C PHE A 96 2.11 -1.68 3.48
N ALA A 97 1.18 -1.56 2.53
CA ALA A 97 1.15 -2.40 1.32
C ALA A 97 0.95 -1.55 0.06
N PRO A 98 1.92 -1.52 -0.87
CA PRO A 98 1.73 -0.88 -2.17
C PRO A 98 0.89 -1.78 -3.08
N LEU A 99 -0.27 -1.31 -3.52
CA LEU A 99 -1.14 -2.05 -4.42
C LEU A 99 -0.91 -1.57 -5.85
N VAL A 100 0.06 -2.19 -6.53
CA VAL A 100 0.48 -1.80 -7.88
C VAL A 100 -0.16 -2.70 -8.93
N PHE A 101 -0.78 -2.06 -9.93
CA PHE A 101 -1.44 -2.71 -11.07
C PHE A 101 -0.94 -2.16 -12.40
N THR A 102 -1.01 -2.96 -13.45
CA THR A 102 -0.93 -2.45 -14.83
C THR A 102 -2.28 -1.91 -15.29
N THR A 103 -2.27 -1.07 -16.33
CA THR A 103 -3.49 -0.64 -17.04
C THR A 103 -4.31 -1.81 -17.61
N SER A 104 -3.68 -2.96 -17.86
CA SER A 104 -4.33 -4.21 -18.28
C SER A 104 -4.81 -5.11 -17.13
N GLY A 105 -4.71 -4.66 -15.87
CA GLY A 105 -5.19 -5.40 -14.70
C GLY A 105 -4.18 -6.38 -14.08
N GLY A 106 -2.94 -6.43 -14.58
CA GLY A 106 -1.87 -7.24 -14.02
C GLY A 106 -1.45 -6.76 -12.63
N MET A 107 -1.39 -7.66 -11.66
CA MET A 107 -1.04 -7.33 -10.26
C MET A 107 0.45 -7.50 -9.97
N GLY A 108 1.03 -6.55 -9.23
CA GLY A 108 2.35 -6.68 -8.64
C GLY A 108 2.39 -7.70 -7.49
N PRO A 109 3.58 -8.16 -7.08
CA PRO A 109 3.73 -9.15 -6.00
C PRO A 109 3.02 -8.80 -4.70
N LYS A 110 3.12 -7.54 -4.23
CA LYS A 110 2.48 -7.10 -2.98
C LYS A 110 0.97 -7.02 -3.12
N ALA A 111 0.47 -6.58 -4.28
CA ALA A 111 -0.96 -6.60 -4.59
C ALA A 111 -1.51 -8.04 -4.61
N LYS A 112 -0.82 -8.99 -5.26
CA LYS A 112 -1.22 -10.41 -5.26
C LYS A 112 -1.31 -10.98 -3.84
N CYS A 113 -0.30 -10.73 -3.01
CA CYS A 113 -0.29 -11.18 -1.61
C CYS A 113 -1.45 -10.59 -0.82
N PHE A 114 -1.74 -9.30 -1.00
CA PHE A 114 -2.88 -8.63 -0.38
C PHE A 114 -4.22 -9.26 -0.77
N TYR A 115 -4.45 -9.49 -2.06
CA TYR A 115 -5.71 -10.07 -2.54
C TYR A 115 -5.85 -11.55 -2.15
N SER A 116 -4.77 -12.32 -2.10
CA SER A 116 -4.78 -13.68 -1.56
C SER A 116 -5.25 -13.69 -0.11
N ARG A 117 -4.65 -12.85 0.75
CA ARG A 117 -5.06 -12.73 2.14
C ARG A 117 -6.51 -12.27 2.28
N LEU A 118 -6.94 -11.30 1.47
CA LEU A 118 -8.31 -10.83 1.47
C LEU A 118 -9.29 -11.96 1.14
N ALA A 119 -8.97 -12.80 0.16
CA ALA A 119 -9.80 -13.96 -0.18
C ALA A 119 -9.89 -14.95 0.98
N ASP A 120 -8.78 -15.26 1.65
CA ASP A 120 -8.75 -16.16 2.81
C ASP A 120 -9.66 -15.66 3.94
N VAL A 121 -9.53 -14.38 4.33
CA VAL A 121 -10.33 -13.79 5.41
C VAL A 121 -11.82 -13.69 5.01
N MET A 122 -12.12 -13.46 3.73
CA MET A 122 -13.50 -13.48 3.24
C MET A 122 -14.12 -14.88 3.27
N ALA A 123 -13.33 -15.93 3.04
CA ALA A 123 -13.77 -17.31 3.14
C ALA A 123 -14.08 -17.70 4.60
N GLU A 124 -13.20 -17.34 5.54
CA GLU A 124 -13.39 -17.60 6.98
C GLU A 124 -14.68 -16.98 7.53
N LYS A 125 -15.06 -15.78 7.07
CA LYS A 125 -16.25 -15.07 7.56
C LYS A 125 -17.58 -15.65 7.05
N LYS A 126 -17.58 -16.39 5.94
CA LYS A 126 -18.79 -16.95 5.33
C LYS A 126 -19.26 -18.26 5.98
N HIS A 127 -18.51 -18.78 6.95
CA HIS A 127 -18.86 -19.92 7.80
C HIS A 127 -19.25 -19.43 9.20
#